data_AF-A0A1F3CPV1-F1
#
_entry.id   AF-A0A1F3CPV1-F1
#
_cell.length_a   1.000
_cell.length_b   1.000
_cell.length_c   1.000
_cell.angle_alpha   90.00
_cell.angle_beta   90.00
_cell.angle_gamma   90.00
#
_symmetry.space_group_name_H-M   'P 1'
#
loop_
_entity.id
_entity.type
_entity.pdbx_description
1 polymer ?
#
loop_
_entity_poly.entity_id
_entity_poly.type
_entity_poly.pdbx_seq_one_letter_code
_entity_poly.pdbx_strand_id
1 'polypeptide(L)'
;MKTSRNFGEEKHIKIVNLYKQGLSSLDIAHLLQISRSQVDSVLKIRNEFVFNFEKKKRDQQIINLFEQGKSVKDICKQLNRCSKTVKTVLIARGLLIKKYKNVKIRKRDETICQLYSDGKSMSDIAKELELCETTVYYAVSRIGISRLPGLLFRNERNKKIIELIEENKNSKVATEATGLNKTSVCDIVRYAGKPLSKIKEDKIKKRNIHICQFYTQGMPIGKIAKKIKMQRHTIRRILRSEGVYVEKK
;
A
#
# COMPACT_ATOMS: atom_id res chain seq x y z
N MET A 1 37.93 4.83 -25.15
CA MET A 1 36.76 3.93 -25.09
C MET A 1 36.19 3.95 -23.67
N LYS A 2 35.02 4.55 -23.47
CA LYS A 2 34.33 4.63 -22.16
C LYS A 2 33.11 3.70 -22.20
N THR A 3 33.27 2.44 -21.84
CA THR A 3 32.22 1.41 -21.77
C THR A 3 31.76 1.13 -20.33
N SER A 4 31.70 2.14 -19.45
CA SER A 4 31.40 1.90 -18.02
C SER A 4 30.00 2.27 -17.53
N ARG A 5 29.12 2.86 -18.36
CA ARG A 5 27.74 3.23 -17.93
C ARG A 5 26.66 2.21 -18.27
N ASN A 6 26.79 1.43 -19.35
CA ASN A 6 25.75 0.49 -19.77
C ASN A 6 25.75 -0.84 -19.01
N PHE A 7 26.88 -1.21 -18.40
CA PHE A 7 27.02 -2.52 -17.74
C PHE A 7 26.10 -2.68 -16.50
N GLY A 8 25.68 -1.57 -15.89
CA GLY A 8 24.70 -1.58 -14.81
C GLY A 8 23.27 -1.79 -15.30
N GLU A 9 22.90 -1.23 -16.45
CA GLU A 9 21.52 -1.30 -16.96
C GLU A 9 21.14 -2.68 -17.46
N GLU A 10 22.04 -3.37 -18.18
CA GLU A 10 21.78 -4.75 -18.64
C GLU A 10 21.56 -5.71 -17.46
N LYS A 11 22.39 -5.58 -16.41
CA LYS A 11 22.20 -6.36 -15.16
C LYS A 11 20.86 -6.03 -14.50
N HIS A 12 20.46 -4.76 -14.47
CA HIS A 12 19.17 -4.37 -13.89
C HIS A 12 17.98 -4.93 -14.67
N ILE A 13 18.03 -4.89 -16.00
CA ILE A 13 16.99 -5.46 -16.87
C ILE A 13 16.89 -6.97 -16.65
N LYS A 14 18.04 -7.67 -16.58
CA LYS A 14 18.07 -9.11 -16.31
C LYS A 14 17.47 -9.47 -14.95
N ILE A 15 17.77 -8.70 -13.89
CA ILE A 15 17.16 -8.87 -12.56
C ILE A 15 15.64 -8.74 -12.63
N VAL A 16 15.12 -7.68 -13.29
CA VAL A 16 13.68 -7.44 -13.40
C VAL A 16 13.00 -8.57 -14.19
N ASN A 17 13.61 -9.04 -15.28
CA ASN A 17 13.04 -10.11 -16.10
C ASN A 17 12.95 -11.43 -15.32
N LEU A 18 14.02 -11.82 -14.61
CA LEU A 18 14.00 -13.03 -13.77
C LEU A 18 12.97 -12.92 -12.64
N TYR A 19 12.80 -11.73 -12.06
CA TYR A 19 11.77 -11.49 -11.06
C TYR A 19 10.35 -11.60 -11.63
N LYS A 20 10.13 -11.09 -12.86
CA LYS A 20 8.85 -11.23 -13.58
C LYS A 20 8.54 -12.68 -13.96
N GLN A 21 9.56 -13.51 -14.16
CA GLN A 21 9.42 -14.96 -14.33
C GLN A 21 9.06 -15.68 -13.01
N GLY A 22 9.04 -14.95 -11.89
CA GLY A 22 8.60 -15.45 -10.59
C GLY A 22 9.70 -16.07 -9.74
N LEU A 23 10.97 -15.86 -10.08
CA LEU A 23 12.10 -16.22 -9.21
C LEU A 23 12.13 -15.30 -7.98
N SER A 24 12.55 -15.86 -6.84
CA SER A 24 12.71 -15.07 -5.62
C SER A 24 13.93 -14.15 -5.72
N SER A 25 13.95 -13.05 -4.95
CA SER A 25 15.15 -12.20 -4.85
C SER A 25 16.39 -13.00 -4.43
N LEU A 26 16.20 -14.08 -3.66
CA LEU A 26 17.27 -14.96 -3.20
C LEU A 26 17.80 -15.84 -4.34
N ASP A 27 16.91 -16.46 -5.11
CA ASP A 27 17.29 -17.29 -6.27
C ASP A 27 18.01 -16.44 -7.32
N ILE A 28 17.51 -15.23 -7.57
CA ILE A 28 18.15 -14.27 -8.49
C ILE A 28 19.54 -13.89 -7.97
N ALA A 29 19.68 -13.66 -6.67
CA ALA A 29 20.96 -13.34 -6.04
C ALA A 29 21.98 -14.48 -6.21
N HIS A 30 21.57 -15.72 -5.98
CA HIS A 30 22.40 -16.90 -6.21
C HIS A 30 22.77 -17.08 -7.69
N LEU A 31 21.78 -16.97 -8.59
CA LEU A 31 21.95 -17.18 -10.03
C LEU A 31 22.87 -16.13 -10.66
N LEU A 32 22.81 -14.88 -10.19
CA LEU A 32 23.64 -13.78 -10.70
C LEU A 32 24.90 -13.52 -9.86
N GLN A 33 25.13 -14.31 -8.80
CA GLN A 33 26.24 -14.14 -7.85
C GLN A 33 26.36 -12.72 -7.30
N ILE A 34 25.22 -12.13 -6.92
CA ILE A 34 25.12 -10.79 -6.33
C ILE A 34 24.45 -10.88 -4.96
N SER A 35 24.54 -9.82 -4.15
CA SER A 35 23.85 -9.83 -2.86
C SER A 35 22.34 -9.66 -3.05
N ARG A 36 21.55 -10.30 -2.19
CA ARG A 36 20.09 -10.10 -2.14
C ARG A 36 19.71 -8.63 -2.01
N SER A 37 20.47 -7.86 -1.23
CA SER A 37 20.26 -6.43 -1.03
C SER A 37 20.41 -5.62 -2.32
N GLN A 38 21.29 -6.04 -3.24
CA GLN A 38 21.45 -5.42 -4.56
C GLN A 38 20.23 -5.73 -5.43
N VAL A 39 19.75 -6.98 -5.45
CA VAL A 39 18.52 -7.36 -6.16
C VAL A 39 17.33 -6.52 -5.69
N ASP A 40 17.12 -6.45 -4.38
CA ASP A 40 16.01 -5.69 -3.78
C ASP A 40 16.12 -4.19 -4.10
N SER A 41 17.33 -3.63 -4.09
CA SER A 41 17.57 -2.22 -4.46
C SER A 41 17.21 -1.94 -5.92
N VAL A 42 17.62 -2.81 -6.84
CA VAL A 42 17.31 -2.68 -8.27
C VAL A 42 15.80 -2.73 -8.52
N LEU A 43 15.12 -3.71 -7.90
CA LEU A 43 13.67 -3.85 -8.02
C LEU A 43 12.93 -2.63 -7.45
N LYS A 44 13.41 -2.05 -6.34
CA LYS A 44 12.84 -0.83 -5.75
C LYS A 44 13.03 0.38 -6.65
N ILE A 45 14.22 0.56 -7.21
CA ILE A 45 14.52 1.68 -8.12
C ILE A 45 13.61 1.63 -9.36
N ARG A 46 13.36 0.44 -9.90
CA ARG A 46 12.48 0.24 -11.06
C ARG A 46 10.99 0.21 -10.71
N ASN A 47 10.64 0.36 -9.42
CA ASN A 47 9.27 0.27 -8.90
C ASN A 47 8.57 -1.07 -9.22
N GLU A 48 9.37 -2.13 -9.38
CA GLU A 48 8.92 -3.51 -9.67
C GLU A 48 9.00 -4.39 -8.40
N PHE A 49 9.45 -3.83 -7.28
CA PHE A 49 9.55 -4.55 -6.01
C PHE A 49 8.17 -4.78 -5.40
N VAL A 50 7.60 -5.96 -5.66
CA VAL A 50 6.37 -6.40 -5.01
C VAL A 50 6.74 -7.08 -3.69
N PHE A 51 6.70 -6.30 -2.61
CA PHE A 51 6.79 -6.86 -1.25
C PHE A 51 5.76 -8.00 -1.14
N ASN A 52 6.18 -9.17 -0.69
CA ASN A 52 5.33 -10.36 -0.51
C ASN A 52 4.83 -11.07 -1.79
N PHE A 53 5.50 -10.97 -2.94
CA PHE A 53 5.10 -11.73 -4.15
C PHE A 53 4.92 -13.24 -3.89
N GLU A 54 5.92 -13.87 -3.26
CA GLU A 54 5.85 -15.30 -2.90
C GLU A 54 4.71 -15.61 -1.96
N LYS A 55 4.50 -14.75 -0.96
CA LYS A 55 3.40 -14.88 -0.01
C LYS A 55 2.06 -14.79 -0.74
N LYS A 56 1.90 -13.87 -1.69
CA LYS A 56 0.67 -13.72 -2.48
C LYS A 56 0.43 -14.93 -3.38
N LYS A 57 1.46 -15.42 -4.07
CA LYS A 57 1.39 -16.63 -4.90
C LYS A 57 1.01 -17.85 -4.07
N ARG A 58 1.66 -18.05 -2.93
CA ARG A 58 1.34 -19.11 -1.95
C ARG A 58 -0.08 -18.99 -1.44
N ASP A 59 -0.50 -17.79 -1.03
CA ASP A 59 -1.85 -17.56 -0.50
C ASP A 59 -2.91 -17.86 -1.58
N GLN A 60 -2.63 -17.53 -2.84
CA GLN A 60 -3.51 -17.88 -3.96
C GLN A 60 -3.58 -19.40 -4.21
N GLN A 61 -2.45 -20.11 -4.12
CA GLN A 61 -2.46 -21.58 -4.24
C GLN A 61 -3.29 -22.24 -3.12
N ILE A 62 -3.20 -21.73 -1.89
CA ILE A 62 -4.02 -22.20 -0.76
C ILE A 62 -5.51 -22.01 -1.06
N ILE A 63 -5.90 -20.83 -1.58
CA ILE A 63 -7.28 -20.51 -1.95
C ILE A 63 -7.77 -21.46 -3.05
N ASN A 64 -7.04 -21.58 -4.14
CA ASN A 64 -7.45 -22.40 -5.29
C ASN A 64 -7.62 -23.89 -4.89
N LEU A 65 -6.72 -24.44 -4.07
CA LEU A 65 -6.84 -25.83 -3.60
C LEU A 65 -8.05 -26.03 -2.68
N PHE A 66 -8.40 -25.02 -1.89
CA PHE A 66 -9.57 -25.07 -1.01
C PHE A 66 -10.88 -24.94 -1.81
N GLU A 67 -10.91 -24.07 -2.82
CA GLU A 67 -12.04 -23.94 -3.76
C GLU A 67 -12.27 -25.22 -4.58
N GLN A 68 -11.22 -26.01 -4.83
CA GLN A 68 -11.31 -27.38 -5.37
C GLN A 68 -11.85 -28.42 -4.37
N GLY A 69 -12.23 -28.02 -3.16
CA GLY A 69 -12.79 -28.90 -2.13
C GLY A 69 -11.77 -29.69 -1.31
N LYS A 70 -10.46 -29.42 -1.45
CA LYS A 70 -9.45 -30.13 -0.65
C LYS A 70 -9.52 -29.75 0.82
N SER A 71 -9.31 -30.73 1.70
CA SER A 71 -9.28 -30.47 3.13
C SER A 71 -8.04 -29.66 3.52
N VAL A 72 -8.11 -28.91 4.63
CA VAL A 72 -6.96 -28.17 5.17
C VAL A 72 -5.75 -29.10 5.38
N LYS A 73 -5.98 -30.36 5.78
CA LYS A 73 -4.91 -31.34 6.00
C LYS A 73 -4.20 -31.71 4.69
N ASP A 74 -4.95 -31.88 3.61
CA ASP A 74 -4.40 -32.21 2.29
C ASP A 74 -3.63 -31.03 1.70
N ILE A 75 -4.15 -29.81 1.85
CA ILE A 75 -3.45 -28.59 1.46
C ILE A 75 -2.13 -28.45 2.22
N CYS A 76 -2.11 -28.75 3.51
CA CYS A 76 -0.89 -28.72 4.33
C CYS A 76 0.16 -29.69 3.81
N LYS A 77 -0.24 -30.93 3.50
CA LYS A 77 0.65 -31.96 2.93
C LYS A 77 1.17 -31.53 1.55
N GLN A 78 0.28 -31.10 0.66
CA GLN A 78 0.63 -30.76 -0.72
C GLN A 78 1.57 -29.56 -0.81
N LEU A 79 1.40 -28.55 0.05
CA LEU A 79 2.24 -27.35 0.04
C LEU A 79 3.41 -27.43 1.03
N ASN A 80 3.52 -28.52 1.81
CA ASN A 80 4.46 -28.66 2.92
C ASN A 80 4.41 -27.45 3.88
N ARG A 81 3.21 -27.17 4.42
CA ARG A 81 2.95 -26.02 5.30
C ARG A 81 2.17 -26.40 6.54
N CYS A 82 2.34 -25.60 7.59
CA CYS A 82 1.62 -25.80 8.83
C CYS A 82 0.14 -25.41 8.69
N SER A 83 -0.73 -26.14 9.41
CA SER A 83 -2.17 -25.94 9.41
C SER A 83 -2.58 -24.54 9.89
N LYS A 84 -1.78 -23.93 10.78
CA LYS A 84 -1.99 -22.56 11.23
C LYS A 84 -1.91 -21.56 10.08
N THR A 85 -0.89 -21.65 9.22
CA THR A 85 -0.73 -20.76 8.07
C THR A 85 -1.89 -20.90 7.09
N VAL A 86 -2.25 -22.14 6.73
CA VAL A 86 -3.37 -22.41 5.81
C VAL A 86 -4.67 -21.84 6.36
N LYS A 87 -4.99 -22.12 7.64
CA LYS A 87 -6.19 -21.56 8.30
C LYS A 87 -6.18 -20.04 8.34
N THR A 88 -5.05 -19.41 8.65
CA THR A 88 -4.96 -17.93 8.67
C THR A 88 -5.26 -17.32 7.30
N VAL A 89 -4.74 -17.90 6.22
CA VAL A 89 -5.00 -17.43 4.85
C VAL A 89 -6.50 -17.57 4.52
N LEU A 90 -7.08 -18.73 4.79
CA LEU A 90 -8.49 -18.99 4.51
C LEU A 90 -9.43 -18.11 5.34
N ILE A 91 -9.13 -17.92 6.63
CA ILE A 91 -9.89 -17.01 7.52
C ILE A 91 -9.77 -15.57 7.04
N ALA A 92 -8.57 -15.11 6.66
CA ALA A 92 -8.36 -13.74 6.18
C ALA A 92 -9.11 -13.45 4.87
N ARG A 93 -9.49 -14.49 4.12
CA ARG A 93 -10.31 -14.40 2.90
C ARG A 93 -11.78 -14.77 3.11
N GLY A 94 -12.19 -15.07 4.35
CA GLY A 94 -13.57 -15.43 4.67
C GLY A 94 -13.99 -16.84 4.24
N LEU A 95 -13.09 -17.65 3.69
CA LEU A 95 -13.40 -19.01 3.20
C LEU A 95 -13.53 -20.04 4.31
N LEU A 96 -12.95 -19.75 5.48
CA LEU A 96 -13.06 -20.62 6.65
C LEU A 96 -13.56 -19.80 7.83
N ILE A 97 -14.81 -20.05 8.21
CA ILE A 97 -15.40 -19.46 9.41
C ILE A 97 -14.92 -20.26 10.61
N LYS A 98 -14.31 -19.58 11.58
CA LYS A 98 -13.88 -20.19 12.82
C LYS A 98 -15.14 -20.54 13.63
N LYS A 99 -15.62 -21.78 13.53
CA LYS A 99 -16.72 -22.28 14.38
C LYS A 99 -16.21 -22.36 15.82
N TYR A 100 -16.60 -21.41 16.66
CA TYR A 100 -16.35 -21.50 18.10
C TYR A 100 -17.33 -22.54 18.65
N LYS A 101 -16.81 -23.69 19.13
CA LYS A 101 -17.64 -24.74 19.72
C LYS A 101 -18.42 -24.17 20.90
N ASN A 102 -19.75 -24.29 20.86
CA ASN A 102 -20.70 -24.18 21.98
C ASN A 102 -20.37 -23.10 23.03
N VAL A 103 -20.16 -21.87 22.59
CA VAL A 103 -20.13 -20.77 23.54
C VAL A 103 -21.58 -20.38 23.84
N LYS A 104 -22.03 -20.53 25.08
CA LYS A 104 -23.25 -19.86 25.56
C LYS A 104 -23.03 -18.35 25.43
N ILE A 105 -23.62 -17.75 24.40
CA ILE A 105 -23.62 -16.30 24.22
C ILE A 105 -24.54 -15.72 25.30
N ARG A 106 -24.03 -14.75 26.07
CA ARG A 106 -24.87 -14.01 27.01
C ARG A 106 -25.67 -12.98 26.22
N LYS A 107 -26.92 -12.66 26.61
CA LYS A 107 -27.71 -11.59 25.97
C LYS A 107 -26.95 -10.26 25.79
N ARG A 108 -26.09 -9.93 26.76
CA ARG A 108 -25.19 -8.75 26.69
C ARG A 108 -24.17 -8.86 25.55
N ASP A 109 -23.66 -10.04 25.26
CA ASP A 109 -22.69 -10.24 24.18
C ASP A 109 -23.40 -10.12 22.80
N GLU A 110 -24.71 -10.41 22.71
CA GLU A 110 -25.54 -10.18 21.52
C GLU A 110 -25.70 -8.68 21.25
N THR A 111 -26.05 -7.88 22.27
CA THR A 111 -26.16 -6.41 22.11
C THR A 111 -24.82 -5.79 21.74
N ILE A 112 -23.72 -6.23 22.34
CA ILE A 112 -22.37 -5.82 21.94
C ILE A 112 -22.12 -6.12 20.46
N CYS A 113 -22.49 -7.31 19.99
CA CYS A 113 -22.27 -7.70 18.60
C CYS A 113 -23.16 -6.96 17.61
N GLN A 114 -24.39 -6.64 18.01
CA GLN A 114 -25.30 -5.83 17.20
C GLN A 114 -24.71 -4.42 17.01
N LEU A 115 -24.40 -3.71 18.11
CA LEU A 115 -23.80 -2.38 18.05
C LEU A 115 -22.49 -2.35 17.24
N TYR A 116 -21.69 -3.41 17.34
CA TYR A 116 -20.46 -3.55 16.56
C TYR A 116 -20.71 -3.83 15.08
N SER A 117 -21.77 -4.57 14.74
CA SER A 117 -22.20 -4.80 13.36
C SER A 117 -22.79 -3.55 12.73
N ASP A 118 -23.41 -2.69 13.55
CA ASP A 118 -23.91 -1.36 13.15
C ASP A 118 -22.76 -0.33 12.97
N GLY A 119 -21.51 -0.75 13.19
CA GLY A 119 -20.32 0.04 12.88
C GLY A 119 -19.80 0.91 14.03
N LYS A 120 -20.37 0.81 15.24
CA LYS A 120 -19.82 1.52 16.41
C LYS A 120 -18.43 0.98 16.76
N SER A 121 -17.54 1.87 17.22
CA SER A 121 -16.22 1.45 17.65
C SER A 121 -16.29 0.69 18.98
N MET A 122 -15.30 -0.17 19.25
CA MET A 122 -15.26 -0.89 20.54
C MET A 122 -15.20 0.05 21.74
N SER A 123 -14.61 1.24 21.58
CA SER A 123 -14.53 2.28 22.61
C SER A 123 -15.89 2.93 22.85
N ASP A 124 -16.65 3.21 21.79
CA ASP A 124 -17.99 3.79 21.91
C ASP A 124 -18.95 2.79 22.57
N ILE A 125 -18.90 1.52 22.16
CA ILE A 125 -19.68 0.44 22.77
C ILE A 125 -19.30 0.26 24.25
N ALA A 126 -18.01 0.34 24.57
CA ALA A 126 -17.52 0.25 25.94
C ALA A 126 -18.06 1.39 26.80
N LYS A 127 -18.09 2.62 26.29
CA LYS A 127 -18.66 3.78 26.99
C LYS A 127 -20.18 3.66 27.16
N GLU A 128 -20.88 3.29 26.08
CA GLU A 128 -22.35 3.20 26.06
C GLU A 128 -22.89 2.10 26.98
N LEU A 129 -22.14 1.01 27.14
CA LEU A 129 -22.53 -0.11 28.00
C LEU A 129 -21.81 -0.12 29.36
N GLU A 130 -21.02 0.91 29.67
CA GLU A 130 -20.20 1.02 30.88
C GLU A 130 -19.29 -0.22 31.11
N LEU A 131 -18.66 -0.70 30.04
CA LEU A 131 -17.77 -1.85 30.04
C LEU A 131 -16.32 -1.43 29.76
N CYS A 132 -15.38 -2.29 30.14
CA CYS A 132 -14.02 -2.18 29.62
C CYS A 132 -13.97 -2.58 28.13
N GLU A 133 -13.15 -1.90 27.33
CA GLU A 133 -12.94 -2.22 25.91
C GLU A 133 -12.50 -3.67 25.69
N THR A 134 -11.72 -4.23 26.62
CA THR A 134 -11.30 -5.65 26.60
C THR A 134 -12.49 -6.60 26.67
N THR A 135 -13.52 -6.26 27.43
CA THR A 135 -14.76 -7.05 27.54
C THR A 135 -15.52 -7.05 26.22
N VAL A 136 -15.64 -5.88 25.58
CA VAL A 136 -16.24 -5.73 24.25
C VAL A 136 -15.45 -6.55 23.23
N TYR A 137 -14.12 -6.44 23.25
CA TYR A 137 -13.24 -7.22 22.38
C TYR A 137 -13.44 -8.73 22.54
N TYR A 138 -13.55 -9.23 23.77
CA TYR A 138 -13.76 -10.66 24.01
C TYR A 138 -15.14 -11.12 23.55
N ALA A 139 -16.20 -10.34 23.78
CA ALA A 139 -17.56 -10.67 23.32
C ALA A 139 -17.60 -10.80 21.78
N VAL A 140 -17.10 -9.80 21.06
CA VAL A 140 -17.00 -9.81 19.60
C VAL A 140 -16.10 -10.94 19.09
N SER A 141 -14.96 -11.15 19.76
CA SER A 141 -14.00 -12.18 19.35
C SER A 141 -14.55 -13.59 19.50
N ARG A 142 -15.33 -13.84 20.54
CA ARG A 142 -15.90 -15.13 20.92
C ARG A 142 -17.00 -15.60 19.96
N ILE A 143 -17.71 -14.66 19.33
CA ILE A 143 -18.69 -14.95 18.26
C ILE A 143 -17.99 -15.09 16.89
N GLY A 144 -16.69 -14.82 16.82
CA GLY A 144 -15.91 -15.00 15.60
C GLY A 144 -15.94 -13.82 14.64
N ILE A 145 -16.50 -12.72 15.09
CA ILE A 145 -16.46 -11.42 14.41
C ILE A 145 -15.06 -10.77 14.58
N SER A 146 -14.12 -11.49 15.21
CA SER A 146 -12.90 -11.02 15.91
C SER A 146 -12.00 -10.02 15.17
N ARG A 147 -12.12 -9.84 13.85
CA ARG A 147 -11.33 -8.86 13.07
C ARG A 147 -12.04 -8.30 11.84
N LEU A 148 -13.28 -8.71 11.54
CA LEU A 148 -13.88 -8.51 10.21
C LEU A 148 -14.61 -7.16 10.04
N PRO A 149 -15.46 -6.67 10.96
CA PRO A 149 -16.19 -5.42 10.75
C PRO A 149 -15.25 -4.24 10.65
N GLY A 150 -14.28 -4.12 11.56
CA GLY A 150 -13.25 -3.08 11.47
C GLY A 150 -12.42 -3.13 10.18
N LEU A 151 -12.31 -4.28 9.51
CA LEU A 151 -11.67 -4.43 8.19
C LEU A 151 -12.64 -4.12 7.04
N LEU A 152 -13.88 -4.60 7.11
CA LEU A 152 -14.93 -4.39 6.10
C LEU A 152 -15.33 -2.92 6.05
N PHE A 153 -15.62 -2.30 7.20
CA PHE A 153 -15.83 -0.86 7.31
C PHE A 153 -14.57 -0.08 6.92
N ARG A 154 -13.35 -0.56 7.23
CA ARG A 154 -12.14 0.05 6.66
C ARG A 154 -12.13 -0.04 5.15
N ASN A 155 -12.51 -1.17 4.57
CA ASN A 155 -12.49 -1.39 3.13
C ASN A 155 -13.55 -0.53 2.43
N GLU A 156 -14.77 -0.44 2.96
CA GLU A 156 -15.82 0.44 2.44
C GLU A 156 -15.45 1.92 2.59
N ARG A 157 -14.97 2.33 3.77
CA ARG A 157 -14.47 3.69 3.99
C ARG A 157 -13.31 4.01 3.05
N ASN A 158 -12.36 3.09 2.90
CA ASN A 158 -11.22 3.26 2.01
C ASN A 158 -11.66 3.31 0.54
N LYS A 159 -12.67 2.52 0.15
CA LYS A 159 -13.27 2.55 -1.19
C LYS A 159 -13.91 3.91 -1.46
N LYS A 160 -14.71 4.42 -0.53
CA LYS A 160 -15.30 5.77 -0.61
C LYS A 160 -14.22 6.87 -0.69
N ILE A 161 -13.11 6.73 0.04
CA ILE A 161 -11.96 7.64 -0.05
C ILE A 161 -11.34 7.61 -1.45
N ILE A 162 -11.18 6.42 -2.04
CA ILE A 162 -10.62 6.26 -3.39
C ILE A 162 -11.57 6.88 -4.43
N GLU A 163 -12.86 6.59 -4.35
CA GLU A 163 -13.90 7.15 -5.24
C GLU A 163 -13.93 8.69 -5.19
N LEU A 164 -13.92 9.27 -3.98
CA LEU A 164 -13.87 10.74 -3.81
C LEU A 164 -12.63 11.36 -4.48
N ILE A 165 -11.48 10.70 -4.39
CA ILE A 165 -10.23 11.19 -4.99
C ILE A 165 -10.24 11.02 -6.52
N GLU A 166 -10.89 9.97 -7.03
CA GLU A 166 -11.05 9.73 -8.47
C GLU A 166 -11.99 10.76 -9.13
N GLU A 167 -13.00 11.24 -8.40
CA GLU A 167 -13.88 12.36 -8.79
C GLU A 167 -13.17 13.74 -8.79
N ASN A 168 -11.83 13.78 -8.81
CA ASN A 168 -10.98 14.98 -8.73
C ASN A 168 -11.13 15.83 -7.46
N LYS A 169 -11.70 15.28 -6.38
CA LYS A 169 -11.76 16.02 -5.12
C LYS A 169 -10.39 16.02 -4.46
N ASN A 170 -10.01 17.17 -3.88
CA ASN A 170 -8.75 17.32 -3.17
C ASN A 170 -8.74 16.39 -1.93
N SER A 171 -7.56 15.94 -1.49
CA SER A 171 -7.40 15.16 -0.25
C SER A 171 -8.06 15.82 0.96
N LYS A 172 -8.22 17.16 0.93
CA LYS A 172 -8.93 17.92 1.97
C LYS A 172 -10.43 17.57 2.07
N VAL A 173 -11.10 17.41 0.93
CA VAL A 173 -12.53 17.03 0.89
C VAL A 173 -12.71 15.62 1.40
N ALA A 174 -11.80 14.69 1.05
CA ALA A 174 -11.82 13.33 1.56
C ALA A 174 -11.56 13.28 3.08
N THR A 175 -10.68 14.12 3.62
CA THR A 175 -10.47 14.21 5.08
C THR A 175 -11.70 14.74 5.81
N GLU A 176 -12.37 15.77 5.28
CA GLU A 176 -13.59 16.33 5.87
C GLU A 176 -14.74 15.31 5.84
N ALA A 177 -14.92 14.62 4.70
CA ALA A 177 -15.98 13.63 4.54
C ALA A 177 -15.80 12.35 5.40
N THR A 178 -14.58 12.04 5.82
CA THR A 178 -14.27 10.79 6.54
C THR A 178 -13.76 10.98 7.97
N GLY A 179 -13.50 12.22 8.39
CA GLY A 179 -12.92 12.53 9.69
C GLY A 179 -11.48 12.02 9.86
N LEU A 180 -10.83 11.53 8.81
CA LEU A 180 -9.46 11.02 8.89
C LEU A 180 -8.43 12.14 8.74
N ASN A 181 -7.25 11.92 9.31
CA ASN A 181 -6.11 12.78 9.04
C ASN A 181 -5.63 12.65 7.58
N LYS A 182 -5.05 13.73 7.07
CA LYS A 182 -4.55 13.81 5.69
C LYS A 182 -3.56 12.71 5.33
N THR A 183 -2.67 12.36 6.26
CA THR A 183 -1.64 11.32 6.05
C THR A 183 -2.28 9.95 5.80
N SER A 184 -3.30 9.58 6.59
CA SER A 184 -4.01 8.32 6.46
C SER A 184 -4.73 8.23 5.12
N VAL A 185 -5.39 9.31 4.70
CA VAL A 185 -6.01 9.40 3.38
C VAL A 185 -4.99 9.19 2.27
N CYS A 186 -3.83 9.86 2.35
CA CYS A 186 -2.75 9.68 1.38
C CYS A 186 -2.23 8.23 1.35
N ASP A 187 -2.00 7.62 2.50
CA ASP A 187 -1.49 6.26 2.58
C ASP A 187 -2.49 5.26 2.00
N ILE A 188 -3.79 5.41 2.30
CA ILE A 188 -4.86 4.58 1.73
C ILE A 188 -4.84 4.63 0.20
N VAL A 189 -4.79 5.83 -0.38
CA VAL A 189 -4.75 6.02 -1.84
C VAL A 189 -3.47 5.44 -2.44
N ARG A 190 -2.31 5.61 -1.77
CA ARG A 190 -1.03 5.06 -2.20
C ARG A 190 -1.05 3.53 -2.20
N TYR A 191 -1.58 2.91 -1.15
CA TYR A 191 -1.71 1.45 -1.05
C TYR A 191 -2.69 0.88 -2.07
N ALA A 192 -3.68 1.65 -2.51
CA ALA A 192 -4.56 1.30 -3.62
C ALA A 192 -3.88 1.39 -5.00
N GLY A 193 -2.61 1.79 -5.07
CA GLY A 193 -1.87 1.94 -6.32
C GLY A 193 -2.31 3.15 -7.15
N LYS A 194 -3.07 4.07 -6.57
CA LYS A 194 -3.56 5.26 -7.27
C LYS A 194 -2.55 6.41 -7.09
N PRO A 195 -2.12 7.06 -8.19
CA PRO A 195 -1.20 8.18 -8.08
C PRO A 195 -1.95 9.38 -7.48
N LEU A 196 -1.53 9.82 -6.29
CA LEU A 196 -2.05 11.00 -5.58
C LEU A 196 -1.88 12.34 -6.37
N SER A 197 -1.31 12.32 -7.58
CA SER A 197 -0.71 13.50 -8.20
C SER A 197 -1.03 13.75 -9.67
N LYS A 198 -2.06 13.17 -10.28
CA LYS A 198 -2.41 13.59 -11.66
C LYS A 198 -2.77 15.09 -11.73
N ILE A 199 -3.48 15.59 -10.72
CA ILE A 199 -3.88 17.01 -10.63
C ILE A 199 -2.69 17.97 -10.40
N LYS A 200 -1.54 17.48 -9.95
CA LYS A 200 -0.33 18.30 -9.73
C LYS A 200 0.67 18.20 -10.87
N GLU A 201 0.71 17.10 -11.61
CA GLU A 201 1.78 16.87 -12.58
C GLU A 201 1.71 17.88 -13.73
N ASP A 202 0.53 18.14 -14.29
CA ASP A 202 0.38 19.10 -15.40
C ASP A 202 0.61 20.55 -14.94
N LYS A 203 0.14 20.92 -13.75
CA LYS A 203 0.41 22.24 -13.18
C LYS A 203 1.89 22.43 -12.85
N ILE A 204 2.56 21.38 -12.36
CA ILE A 204 4.00 21.40 -12.11
C ILE A 204 4.77 21.48 -13.42
N LYS A 205 4.40 20.69 -14.44
CA LYS A 205 5.00 20.74 -15.78
C LYS A 205 4.86 22.13 -16.40
N LYS A 206 3.65 22.70 -16.43
CA LYS A 206 3.42 24.07 -16.93
C LYS A 206 4.24 25.12 -16.17
N ARG A 207 4.30 25.04 -14.84
CA ARG A 207 5.14 25.93 -14.03
C ARG A 207 6.63 25.76 -14.35
N ASN A 208 7.11 24.53 -14.48
CA ASN A 208 8.52 24.24 -14.78
C ASN A 208 8.90 24.73 -16.19
N ILE A 209 8.00 24.60 -17.16
CA ILE A 209 8.17 25.18 -18.51
C ILE A 209 8.34 26.70 -18.42
N HIS A 210 7.46 27.40 -17.70
CA HIS A 210 7.61 28.85 -17.50
C HIS A 210 8.92 29.24 -16.80
N ILE A 211 9.38 28.45 -15.81
CA ILE A 211 10.68 28.66 -15.16
C ILE A 211 11.82 28.58 -16.19
N CYS A 212 11.79 27.58 -17.07
CA CYS A 212 12.80 27.41 -18.12
C CYS A 212 12.74 28.54 -19.16
N GLN A 213 11.53 28.98 -19.54
CA GLN A 213 11.35 30.13 -20.44
C GLN A 213 11.93 31.43 -19.87
N PHE A 214 11.68 31.75 -18.60
CA PHE A 214 12.29 32.94 -17.99
C PHE A 214 13.82 32.86 -17.95
N TYR A 215 14.36 31.67 -17.69
CA TYR A 215 15.81 31.49 -17.63
C TYR A 215 16.47 31.59 -19.02
N THR A 216 15.87 30.99 -20.05
CA THR A 216 16.33 31.09 -21.45
C THR A 216 16.24 32.52 -22.00
N GLN A 217 15.31 33.34 -21.49
CA GLN A 217 15.24 34.79 -21.75
C GLN A 217 16.31 35.61 -21.00
N GLY A 218 17.24 34.96 -20.28
CA GLY A 218 18.33 35.63 -19.54
C GLY A 218 17.93 36.19 -18.17
N MET A 219 16.74 35.86 -17.65
CA MET A 219 16.33 36.33 -16.33
C MET A 219 17.16 35.66 -15.22
N PRO A 220 17.80 36.43 -14.30
CA PRO A 220 18.59 35.83 -13.23
C PRO A 220 17.70 35.05 -12.26
N ILE A 221 18.21 33.92 -11.76
CA ILE A 221 17.48 32.98 -10.87
C ILE A 221 16.87 33.70 -9.66
N GLY A 222 17.54 34.70 -9.11
CA GLY A 222 17.01 35.51 -8.01
C GLY A 222 15.73 36.27 -8.35
N LYS A 223 15.60 36.79 -9.57
CA LYS A 223 14.38 37.45 -10.05
C LYS A 223 13.27 36.44 -10.34
N ILE A 224 13.60 35.29 -10.95
CA ILE A 224 12.64 34.19 -11.17
C ILE A 224 12.08 33.69 -9.84
N ALA A 225 12.94 33.51 -8.82
CA ALA A 225 12.58 33.10 -7.47
C ALA A 225 11.55 34.02 -6.83
N LYS A 226 11.78 35.34 -6.89
CA LYS A 226 10.84 36.33 -6.39
C LYS A 226 9.52 36.30 -7.15
N LYS A 227 9.57 36.24 -8.50
CA LYS A 227 8.39 36.26 -9.37
C LYS A 227 7.47 35.05 -9.16
N ILE A 228 8.04 33.86 -8.99
CA ILE A 228 7.30 32.59 -8.84
C ILE A 228 7.06 32.23 -7.36
N LYS A 229 7.55 33.07 -6.43
CA LYS A 229 7.48 32.84 -4.97
C LYS A 229 8.06 31.47 -4.57
N MET A 230 9.23 31.13 -5.13
CA MET A 230 9.93 29.88 -4.87
C MET A 230 11.38 30.13 -4.43
N GLN A 231 11.92 29.21 -3.63
CA GLN A 231 13.32 29.28 -3.19
C GLN A 231 14.28 29.06 -4.37
N ARG A 232 15.42 29.77 -4.35
CA ARG A 232 16.43 29.76 -5.43
C ARG A 232 16.96 28.35 -5.72
N HIS A 233 17.19 27.54 -4.68
CA HIS A 233 17.71 26.18 -4.86
C HIS A 233 16.70 25.25 -5.54
N THR A 234 15.40 25.43 -5.29
CA THR A 234 14.35 24.66 -5.96
C THR A 234 14.31 24.97 -7.45
N ILE A 235 14.48 26.24 -7.83
CA ILE A 235 14.57 26.64 -9.23
C ILE A 235 15.83 26.05 -9.89
N ARG A 236 17.00 26.12 -9.23
CA ARG A 236 18.22 25.47 -9.75
C ARG A 236 18.01 23.97 -9.96
N ARG A 237 17.37 23.29 -9.00
CA ARG A 237 17.10 21.85 -9.12
C ARG A 237 16.23 21.54 -10.34
N ILE A 238 15.20 22.35 -10.58
CA ILE A 238 14.32 22.22 -11.77
C ILE A 238 15.12 22.47 -13.04
N LEU A 239 15.87 23.57 -13.12
CA LEU A 239 16.65 23.88 -14.32
C LEU A 239 17.76 22.84 -14.60
N ARG A 240 18.35 22.23 -13.56
CA ARG A 240 19.29 21.11 -13.69
C ARG A 240 18.60 19.83 -14.18
N SER A 241 17.42 19.50 -13.66
CA SER A 241 16.69 18.30 -14.11
C SER A 241 16.23 18.41 -15.56
N GLU A 242 15.96 19.63 -16.04
CA GLU A 242 15.62 19.91 -17.43
C GLU A 242 16.85 20.16 -18.33
N GLY A 243 18.07 20.11 -17.78
CA GLY A 243 19.32 20.25 -18.54
C GLY A 243 19.68 21.66 -19.03
N VAL A 244 18.92 22.69 -18.63
CA VAL A 244 19.09 24.08 -19.11
C VAL A 244 20.13 24.86 -18.28
N TYR A 245 20.45 24.40 -17.06
CA TYR A 245 21.36 25.10 -16.16
C TYR A 245 22.81 24.62 -16.27
N VAL A 246 23.69 25.50 -16.72
CA VAL A 246 25.16 25.29 -16.68
C VAL A 246 25.73 26.07 -15.50
N GLU A 247 26.36 25.37 -14.57
CA GLU A 247 27.04 26.00 -13.45
C GLU A 247 28.34 26.62 -13.97
N LYS A 248 28.41 27.97 -13.97
CA LYS A 248 29.67 28.66 -14.27
C LYS A 248 30.67 28.27 -13.19
N LYS A 249 31.75 27.60 -13.62
CA LYS A 249 32.93 27.32 -12.80
C LYS A 249 33.64 28.62 -12.45
#